data_AF-C1GQN3-F1
#
_entry.id   AF-C1GQN3-F1
#
_cell.length_a   1.000
_cell.length_b   1.000
_cell.length_c   1.000
_cell.angle_alpha   90.00
_cell.angle_beta   90.00
_cell.angle_gamma   90.00
#
_symmetry.space_group_name_H-M   'P 1'
#
loop_
_entity.id
_entity.type
_entity.pdbx_description
1 polymer ?
#
loop_
_entity_poly.entity_id
_entity_poly.type
_entity_poly.pdbx_seq_one_letter_code
_entity_poly.pdbx_strand_id
1 'polypeptide(L)'
;MAVRNISLNTFFPRFLTSFTIFPSVSTSASSPSTLPSHRFIRHLHKVAQPVHVPPPTPFVPDLKTFLSLIGRNMVRFAPKFASWDELFTLSSAQMKDRGIEPPRSRRYLLRWRQRFRRGEYGVGGDFDHVVDGVAHLRVIEVARDTTQEKNDNTSSSHDGNDGSQKSDNIPPLTVTGSVMLSPGMKWAVVNLPPGETEPKEIPRPLKRYKDVRLVRGGVLRAPYLKVLKGTNGTAGTIQVQEGMWEDRRGHKIDGGERRQVEVRAKRKSEERKKAM
;
A
#
# COMPACT_ATOMS: atom_id res chain seq x y z
N MET A 1 2.78 -48.71 -20.06
CA MET A 1 4.22 -48.99 -19.88
C MET A 1 4.91 -47.70 -19.41
N ALA A 2 5.94 -47.82 -18.58
CA ALA A 2 6.71 -46.78 -17.87
C ALA A 2 6.09 -46.24 -16.56
N VAL A 3 6.55 -46.85 -15.46
CA VAL A 3 6.37 -46.50 -14.05
C VAL A 3 7.65 -45.79 -13.57
N ARG A 4 7.54 -44.71 -12.80
CA ARG A 4 8.63 -44.22 -11.94
C ARG A 4 8.10 -43.84 -10.57
N ASN A 5 8.45 -44.68 -9.60
CA ASN A 5 8.27 -44.51 -8.16
C ASN A 5 9.27 -43.50 -7.60
N ILE A 6 8.83 -42.68 -6.64
CA ILE A 6 9.72 -42.02 -5.68
C ILE A 6 9.14 -42.27 -4.28
N SER A 7 9.95 -42.95 -3.47
CA SER A 7 9.75 -43.23 -2.05
C SER A 7 10.19 -42.02 -1.23
N LEU A 8 9.40 -41.59 -0.24
CA LEU A 8 9.91 -40.82 0.89
C LEU A 8 9.32 -41.28 2.22
N ASN A 9 10.25 -41.42 3.16
CA ASN A 9 10.21 -42.05 4.46
C ASN A 9 9.12 -41.59 5.43
N THR A 10 8.69 -42.59 6.19
CA THR A 10 8.07 -42.57 7.52
C THR A 10 8.93 -41.89 8.58
N PHE A 11 8.33 -41.08 9.46
CA PHE A 11 8.73 -40.97 10.87
C PHE A 11 7.54 -40.48 11.72
N PHE A 12 7.00 -41.37 12.55
CA PHE A 12 6.09 -41.05 13.66
C PHE A 12 6.91 -40.87 14.94
N PRO A 13 6.43 -40.04 15.88
CA PRO A 13 6.41 -40.51 17.26
C PRO A 13 5.04 -40.31 17.93
N ARG A 14 4.65 -41.35 18.66
CA ARG A 14 3.55 -41.40 19.63
C ARG A 14 3.90 -40.52 20.83
N PHE A 15 2.94 -39.75 21.32
CA PHE A 15 2.94 -39.27 22.71
C PHE A 15 1.70 -39.80 23.43
N LEU A 16 1.94 -40.73 24.34
CA LEU A 16 1.06 -41.21 25.41
C LEU A 16 1.44 -40.45 26.67
N THR A 17 0.53 -39.69 27.27
CA THR A 17 0.62 -39.21 28.67
C THR A 17 -0.83 -38.98 29.14
N SER A 18 -1.48 -39.96 29.75
CA SER A 18 -1.50 -40.27 31.19
C SER A 18 -2.17 -39.19 32.03
N PHE A 19 -3.37 -39.55 32.51
CA PHE A 19 -4.19 -38.88 33.50
C PHE A 19 -3.40 -38.61 34.79
N THR A 20 -3.49 -37.39 35.32
CA THR A 20 -3.11 -37.07 36.70
C THR A 20 -4.33 -36.61 37.47
N ILE A 21 -4.65 -37.38 38.50
CA ILE A 21 -5.66 -37.17 39.53
C ILE A 21 -5.21 -36.01 40.43
N PHE A 22 -6.16 -35.12 40.76
CA PHE A 22 -6.00 -34.04 41.71
C PHE A 22 -5.84 -34.56 43.15
N PRO A 23 -4.89 -34.02 43.94
CA PRO A 23 -5.03 -33.94 45.38
C PRO A 23 -5.27 -32.49 45.82
N SER A 24 -6.31 -32.30 46.62
CA SER A 24 -6.61 -31.07 47.34
C SER A 24 -5.59 -30.91 48.48
N VAL A 25 -4.86 -29.80 48.52
CA VAL A 25 -4.06 -29.39 49.68
C VAL A 25 -4.45 -27.97 50.07
N SER A 26 -5.11 -27.88 51.22
CA SER A 26 -5.35 -26.65 51.96
C SER A 26 -4.01 -26.01 52.34
N THR A 27 -3.76 -24.77 51.90
CA THR A 27 -2.67 -23.95 52.45
C THR A 27 -3.26 -22.67 53.01
N SER A 28 -3.06 -22.51 54.31
CA SER A 28 -3.37 -21.35 55.14
C SER A 28 -2.71 -20.08 54.64
N ALA A 29 -3.46 -18.98 54.77
CA ALA A 29 -3.06 -17.62 54.45
C ALA A 29 -1.78 -17.18 55.19
N SER A 30 -0.82 -16.63 54.45
CA SER A 30 0.12 -15.65 54.97
C SER A 30 0.36 -14.58 53.90
N SER A 31 0.38 -13.34 54.37
CA SER A 31 0.23 -12.10 53.63
C SER A 31 1.33 -11.86 52.59
N PRO A 32 1.01 -11.42 51.36
CA PRO A 32 2.02 -10.95 50.42
C PRO A 32 2.49 -9.55 50.84
N SER A 33 3.72 -9.43 51.36
CA SER A 33 4.43 -8.15 51.44
C SER A 33 4.65 -7.64 50.02
N THR A 34 3.78 -6.75 49.58
CA THR A 34 3.83 -6.18 48.24
C THR A 34 4.79 -5.00 48.28
N LEU A 35 6.04 -5.19 47.87
CA LEU A 35 6.90 -4.06 47.52
C LEU A 35 6.29 -3.36 46.31
N PRO A 36 6.03 -2.05 46.35
CA PRO A 36 5.63 -1.32 45.17
C PRO A 36 6.84 -1.29 44.24
N SER A 37 6.84 -2.17 43.23
CA SER A 37 7.67 -1.98 42.04
C SER A 37 7.25 -0.63 41.46
N HIS A 38 8.06 0.40 41.71
CA HIS A 38 7.97 1.71 41.08
C HIS A 38 8.19 1.50 39.58
N ARG A 39 7.13 1.09 38.88
CA ARG A 39 7.09 1.17 37.43
C ARG A 39 7.18 2.64 37.13
N PHE A 40 8.33 3.08 36.62
CA PHE A 40 8.50 4.42 36.08
C PHE A 40 7.42 4.63 35.02
N ILE A 41 6.31 5.26 35.42
CA ILE A 41 5.29 5.76 34.52
C ILE A 41 5.93 6.97 33.86
N ARG A 42 6.67 6.71 32.78
CA ARG A 42 7.05 7.76 31.84
C ARG A 42 5.75 8.24 31.22
N HIS A 43 5.15 9.25 31.81
CA HIS A 43 4.08 10.01 31.19
C HIS A 43 4.71 10.61 29.94
N LEU A 44 4.40 10.02 28.79
CA LEU A 44 4.84 10.54 27.52
C LEU A 44 4.04 11.81 27.28
N HIS A 45 4.46 12.91 27.90
CA HIS A 45 4.01 14.28 27.67
C HIS A 45 4.52 14.72 26.29
N LYS A 46 4.16 14.00 25.23
CA LYS A 46 4.06 14.66 23.93
C LYS A 46 2.73 15.36 23.97
N VAL A 47 2.79 16.68 24.22
CA VAL A 47 1.80 17.61 23.67
C VAL A 47 1.63 17.18 22.22
N ALA A 48 0.52 16.49 21.94
CA ALA A 48 0.24 16.00 20.61
C ALA A 48 0.11 17.25 19.76
N GLN A 49 1.08 17.45 18.85
CA GLN A 49 1.04 18.56 17.90
C GLN A 49 -0.36 18.62 17.28
N PRO A 50 -0.93 19.82 17.10
CA PRO A 50 -2.26 19.95 16.54
C PRO A 50 -2.35 19.15 15.25
N VAL A 51 -3.43 18.40 15.14
CA VAL A 51 -3.64 17.40 14.11
C VAL A 51 -3.78 18.09 12.76
N HIS A 52 -2.69 18.27 12.01
CA HIS A 52 -2.71 18.94 10.70
C HIS A 52 -3.59 18.17 9.70
N VAL A 53 -4.52 18.87 9.06
CA VAL A 53 -5.38 18.30 8.02
C VAL A 53 -4.72 18.57 6.67
N PRO A 54 -4.39 17.51 5.90
CA PRO A 54 -3.80 17.69 4.58
C PRO A 54 -4.87 18.21 3.59
N PRO A 55 -4.51 19.13 2.67
CA PRO A 55 -5.44 19.57 1.64
C PRO A 55 -5.82 18.38 0.72
N PRO A 56 -7.04 18.39 0.13
CA PRO A 56 -7.42 17.40 -0.87
C PRO A 56 -6.51 17.51 -2.10
N THR A 57 -6.22 16.37 -2.74
CA THR A 57 -5.44 16.35 -3.99
C THR A 57 -6.36 16.37 -5.20
N PRO A 58 -5.94 16.82 -6.39
CA PRO A 58 -6.79 16.82 -7.59
C PRO A 58 -7.34 15.43 -7.92
N PHE A 59 -6.57 14.37 -7.65
CA PHE A 59 -7.01 12.99 -7.80
C PHE A 59 -7.98 12.51 -6.72
N VAL A 60 -7.96 13.14 -5.53
CA VAL A 60 -8.80 12.81 -4.38
C VAL A 60 -9.48 14.09 -3.85
N PRO A 61 -10.50 14.60 -4.58
CA PRO A 61 -11.20 15.82 -4.18
C PRO A 61 -12.09 15.59 -2.95
N ASP A 62 -12.72 14.42 -2.86
CA ASP A 62 -13.75 14.13 -1.87
C ASP A 62 -13.37 13.00 -0.90
N LEU A 63 -14.01 13.01 0.27
CA LEU A 63 -13.92 11.94 1.27
C LEU A 63 -14.36 10.59 0.73
N LYS A 64 -15.45 10.55 -0.04
CA LYS A 64 -15.98 9.32 -0.64
C LYS A 64 -14.97 8.69 -1.60
N THR A 65 -14.30 9.53 -2.39
CA THR A 65 -13.23 9.14 -3.32
C THR A 65 -12.05 8.56 -2.56
N PHE A 66 -11.60 9.20 -1.48
CA PHE A 66 -10.53 8.67 -0.62
C PHE A 66 -10.87 7.29 -0.06
N LEU A 67 -12.07 7.12 0.50
CA LEU A 67 -12.53 5.84 1.06
C LEU A 67 -12.70 4.75 0.00
N SER A 68 -13.02 5.12 -1.24
CA SER A 68 -13.08 4.18 -2.37
C SER A 68 -11.69 3.73 -2.79
N LEU A 69 -10.74 4.64 -2.92
CA LEU A 69 -9.37 4.34 -3.33
C LEU A 69 -8.67 3.35 -2.38
N ILE A 70 -8.80 3.53 -1.07
CA ILE A 70 -8.20 2.61 -0.07
C ILE A 70 -8.86 1.22 -0.04
N GLY A 71 -10.02 1.06 -0.67
CA GLY A 71 -10.74 -0.21 -0.81
C GLY A 71 -11.25 -0.80 0.50
N ARG A 72 -11.26 -2.14 0.59
CA ARG A 72 -11.78 -2.92 1.74
C ARG A 72 -13.23 -2.58 2.13
N ASN A 73 -14.04 -2.12 1.18
CA ASN A 73 -15.40 -1.63 1.43
C ASN A 73 -15.43 -0.53 2.53
N MET A 74 -14.46 0.38 2.53
CA MET A 74 -14.46 1.53 3.46
C MET A 74 -15.49 2.59 3.06
N VAL A 75 -15.91 2.61 1.79
CA VAL A 75 -16.96 3.50 1.26
C VAL A 75 -18.26 3.42 2.06
N ARG A 76 -18.60 2.25 2.61
CA ARG A 76 -19.79 2.06 3.47
C ARG A 76 -19.84 3.00 4.68
N PHE A 77 -18.69 3.49 5.13
CA PHE A 77 -18.59 4.40 6.27
C PHE A 77 -18.61 5.88 5.86
N ALA A 78 -18.64 6.20 4.57
CA ALA A 78 -18.74 7.58 4.09
C ALA A 78 -19.83 8.42 4.79
N PRO A 79 -21.08 7.94 4.98
CA PRO A 79 -22.12 8.74 5.64
C PRO A 79 -21.89 8.95 7.15
N LYS A 80 -20.86 8.36 7.76
CA LYS A 80 -20.51 8.59 9.18
C LYS A 80 -19.64 9.83 9.40
N PHE A 81 -19.15 10.42 8.30
CA PHE A 81 -18.35 11.64 8.31
C PHE A 81 -19.12 12.77 7.63
N ALA A 82 -19.09 13.95 8.23
CA ALA A 82 -19.71 15.16 7.72
C ALA A 82 -18.82 15.91 6.73
N SER A 83 -17.50 15.95 6.98
CA SER A 83 -16.54 16.71 6.16
C SER A 83 -15.18 16.01 6.02
N TRP A 84 -14.34 16.52 5.12
CA TRP A 84 -12.94 16.09 4.94
C TRP A 84 -12.12 16.27 6.22
N ASP A 85 -12.27 17.43 6.87
CA ASP A 85 -11.53 17.77 8.10
C ASP A 85 -11.84 16.81 9.22
N GLU A 86 -13.11 16.40 9.31
CA GLU A 86 -13.56 15.45 10.32
C GLU A 86 -12.90 14.08 10.14
N LEU A 87 -12.77 13.59 8.90
CA LEU A 87 -12.07 12.33 8.63
C LEU A 87 -10.63 12.37 9.12
N PHE A 88 -9.93 13.50 8.96
CA PHE A 88 -8.54 13.65 9.40
C PHE A 88 -8.40 14.00 10.89
N THR A 89 -9.43 14.52 11.54
CA THR A 89 -9.37 14.95 12.94
C THR A 89 -9.78 13.87 13.93
N LEU A 90 -10.82 13.08 13.63
CA LEU A 90 -11.42 12.14 14.59
C LEU A 90 -10.41 11.16 15.20
N SER A 91 -10.51 10.97 16.51
CA SER A 91 -9.75 9.96 17.26
C SER A 91 -10.30 8.55 17.05
N SER A 92 -9.51 7.55 17.41
CA SER A 92 -9.95 6.15 17.32
C SER A 92 -11.19 5.87 18.17
N ALA A 93 -11.33 6.47 19.35
CA ALA A 93 -12.50 6.29 20.22
C ALA A 93 -13.76 6.87 19.56
N GLN A 94 -13.69 8.12 19.10
CA GLN A 94 -14.81 8.78 18.42
C GLN A 94 -15.24 8.03 17.15
N MET A 95 -14.31 7.48 16.38
CA MET A 95 -14.63 6.64 15.22
C MET A 95 -15.41 5.37 15.60
N LYS A 96 -15.10 4.79 16.78
CA LYS A 96 -15.83 3.63 17.31
C LYS A 96 -17.27 4.03 17.63
N ASP A 97 -17.46 5.14 18.34
CA ASP A 97 -18.77 5.62 18.77
C ASP A 97 -19.70 5.92 17.58
N ARG A 98 -19.12 6.32 16.44
CA ARG A 98 -19.86 6.51 15.17
C ARG A 98 -20.18 5.23 14.40
N GLY A 99 -19.75 4.07 14.90
CA GLY A 99 -20.04 2.77 14.31
C GLY A 99 -19.04 2.32 13.23
N ILE A 100 -17.80 2.82 13.23
CA ILE A 100 -16.75 2.32 12.32
C ILE A 100 -16.17 1.02 12.88
N GLU A 101 -16.90 -0.06 12.65
CA GLU A 101 -16.57 -1.42 13.08
C GLU A 101 -16.38 -2.35 11.87
N PRO A 102 -15.45 -3.32 11.88
CA PRO A 102 -14.63 -3.83 13.00
C PRO A 102 -13.37 -2.99 13.32
N PRO A 103 -12.66 -3.25 14.46
CA PRO A 103 -11.46 -2.50 14.85
C PRO A 103 -10.34 -2.56 13.80
N ARG A 104 -10.27 -3.65 13.02
CA ARG A 104 -9.31 -3.82 11.93
C ARG A 104 -9.52 -2.79 10.81
N SER A 105 -10.77 -2.45 10.50
CA SER A 105 -11.12 -1.42 9.52
C SER A 105 -10.77 -0.03 10.03
N ARG A 106 -11.09 0.25 11.29
CA ARG A 106 -10.73 1.50 11.97
C ARG A 106 -9.22 1.75 12.00
N ARG A 107 -8.42 0.76 12.40
CA ARG A 107 -6.94 0.83 12.39
C ARG A 107 -6.38 1.01 10.98
N TYR A 108 -6.99 0.36 9.99
CA TYR A 108 -6.60 0.50 8.59
C TYR A 108 -6.81 1.93 8.08
N LEU A 109 -7.95 2.53 8.37
CA LEU A 109 -8.24 3.92 8.01
C LEU A 109 -7.28 4.91 8.70
N LEU A 110 -7.00 4.73 9.98
CA LEU A 110 -6.02 5.56 10.71
C LEU A 110 -4.62 5.48 10.08
N ARG A 111 -4.19 4.27 9.67
CA ARG A 111 -2.92 4.08 8.97
C ARG A 111 -2.89 4.85 7.65
N TRP A 112 -3.95 4.74 6.85
CA TRP A 112 -4.04 5.46 5.57
C TRP A 112 -4.12 6.98 5.73
N ARG A 113 -4.83 7.49 6.73
CA ARG A 113 -4.82 8.92 7.10
C ARG A 113 -3.40 9.41 7.37
N GLN A 114 -2.63 8.66 8.14
CA GLN A 114 -1.25 9.04 8.44
C GLN A 114 -0.34 8.99 7.20
N ARG A 115 -0.51 8.01 6.31
CA ARG A 115 0.23 7.96 5.03
C ARG A 115 -0.11 9.16 4.15
N PHE A 116 -1.40 9.48 4.01
CA PHE A 116 -1.85 10.62 3.23
C PHE A 116 -1.28 11.95 3.78
N ARG A 117 -1.21 12.12 5.10
CA ARG A 117 -0.53 13.27 5.73
C ARG A 117 0.94 13.42 5.40
N ARG A 118 1.64 12.29 5.20
CA ARG A 118 3.06 12.27 4.86
C ARG A 118 3.33 12.49 3.37
N GLY A 119 2.28 12.68 2.56
CA GLY A 119 2.40 12.70 1.10
C GLY A 119 2.65 11.31 0.49
N GLU A 120 2.50 10.23 1.27
CA GLU A 120 2.73 8.87 0.81
C GLU A 120 1.47 8.28 0.16
N TYR A 121 1.10 8.82 -1.00
CA TYR A 121 -0.08 8.37 -1.73
C TYR A 121 0.16 7.04 -2.45
N GLY A 122 -0.89 6.44 -3.01
CA GLY A 122 -0.75 5.36 -3.99
C GLY A 122 -0.67 5.89 -5.42
N VAL A 123 -0.86 5.00 -6.40
CA VAL A 123 -0.86 5.36 -7.83
C VAL A 123 -1.81 6.54 -8.08
N GLY A 124 -1.27 7.61 -8.67
CA GLY A 124 -2.00 8.80 -9.10
C GLY A 124 -2.35 9.83 -8.03
N GLY A 125 -2.00 9.61 -6.76
CA GLY A 125 -2.27 10.62 -5.73
C GLY A 125 -1.43 11.90 -5.87
N ASP A 126 -0.38 11.85 -6.66
CA ASP A 126 0.55 12.94 -6.99
C ASP A 126 0.24 13.62 -8.33
N PHE A 127 -0.91 13.33 -8.95
CA PHE A 127 -1.34 13.94 -10.20
C PHE A 127 -1.92 15.35 -10.00
N ASP A 128 -1.44 16.29 -10.82
CA ASP A 128 -1.86 17.70 -10.76
C ASP A 128 -3.10 17.97 -11.63
N HIS A 129 -3.15 17.42 -12.84
CA HIS A 129 -4.28 17.57 -13.76
C HIS A 129 -5.17 16.34 -13.73
N VAL A 130 -6.36 16.46 -13.15
CA VAL A 130 -7.35 15.38 -13.10
C VAL A 130 -8.71 15.98 -13.39
N VAL A 131 -9.40 15.44 -14.39
CA VAL A 131 -10.73 15.88 -14.79
C VAL A 131 -11.68 14.70 -14.66
N ASP A 132 -12.77 14.87 -13.92
CA ASP A 132 -13.79 13.84 -13.67
C ASP A 132 -13.23 12.51 -13.12
N GLY A 133 -12.19 12.59 -12.30
CA GLY A 133 -11.50 11.42 -11.75
C GLY A 133 -10.66 10.64 -12.78
N VAL A 134 -10.33 11.25 -13.92
CA VAL A 134 -9.46 10.69 -14.96
C VAL A 134 -8.23 11.59 -15.14
N ALA A 135 -7.04 10.99 -14.98
CA ALA A 135 -5.76 11.64 -15.27
C ALA A 135 -5.24 11.18 -16.63
N HIS A 136 -4.75 12.12 -17.45
CA HIS A 136 -4.17 11.82 -18.75
C HIS A 136 -2.65 11.95 -18.67
N LEU A 137 -1.96 10.85 -18.90
CA LEU A 137 -0.51 10.80 -18.89
C LEU A 137 0.01 10.72 -20.32
N ARG A 138 1.04 11.51 -20.60
CA ARG A 138 1.77 11.46 -21.87
C ARG A 138 3.27 11.39 -21.62
N VAL A 139 3.96 10.74 -22.53
CA VAL A 139 5.41 10.71 -22.59
C VAL A 139 5.85 11.78 -23.57
N ILE A 140 6.69 12.69 -23.11
CA ILE A 140 7.27 13.78 -23.90
C ILE A 140 8.79 13.65 -23.91
N GLU A 141 9.40 14.27 -24.91
CA GLU A 141 10.84 14.39 -25.02
C GLU A 141 11.30 15.71 -24.37
N VAL A 142 12.29 15.66 -23.47
CA VAL A 142 12.81 16.82 -22.72
C VAL A 142 14.34 16.82 -22.78
N ALA A 143 14.96 17.99 -22.90
CA ALA A 143 16.42 18.13 -22.83
C ALA A 143 17.00 17.55 -21.52
N ARG A 144 18.13 16.84 -21.61
CA ARG A 144 18.75 16.12 -20.46
C ARG A 144 19.19 17.05 -19.33
N ASP A 145 19.52 18.30 -19.65
CA ASP A 145 20.03 19.30 -18.70
C ASP A 145 19.00 19.67 -17.61
N THR A 146 17.74 19.29 -17.80
CA THR A 146 16.63 19.57 -16.88
C THR A 146 16.58 18.70 -15.62
N THR A 147 17.58 17.84 -15.34
CA THR A 147 17.46 16.76 -14.33
C THR A 147 18.29 16.90 -13.06
N GLN A 148 19.11 17.96 -12.91
CA GLN A 148 20.01 18.10 -11.77
C GLN A 148 19.60 19.25 -10.85
N GLU A 149 18.52 19.07 -10.09
CA GLU A 149 18.41 19.66 -8.76
C GLU A 149 18.26 18.51 -7.77
N LYS A 150 19.40 18.11 -7.23
CA LYS A 150 19.51 17.13 -6.16
C LYS A 150 19.16 17.86 -4.86
N ASN A 151 18.11 17.41 -4.18
CA ASN A 151 17.80 17.83 -2.81
C ASN A 151 18.92 17.36 -1.86
N ASP A 152 20.03 18.09 -1.83
CA ASP A 152 21.07 17.99 -0.82
C ASP A 152 20.71 18.93 0.35
N ASN A 153 19.66 18.59 1.11
CA ASN A 153 19.30 19.24 2.38
C ASN A 153 18.99 18.16 3.43
N THR A 154 20.00 17.37 3.78
CA THR A 154 20.05 16.58 5.03
C THR A 154 21.53 16.44 5.41
N SER A 155 22.13 17.57 5.80
CA SER A 155 23.50 17.70 6.27
C SER A 155 23.49 18.50 7.57
N SER A 156 23.23 17.84 8.70
CA SER A 156 23.69 18.33 10.00
C SER A 156 23.61 17.24 11.06
N SER A 157 24.81 16.83 11.51
CA SER A 157 25.15 16.36 12.86
C SER A 157 24.51 15.07 13.40
N HIS A 158 25.20 13.94 13.21
CA HIS A 158 25.37 12.98 14.30
C HIS A 158 26.72 12.26 14.18
N ASP A 159 27.66 12.67 15.01
CA ASP A 159 28.92 12.00 15.31
C ASP A 159 28.67 10.64 16.00
N GLY A 160 29.47 9.62 15.66
CA GLY A 160 29.73 8.49 16.56
C GLY A 160 29.50 7.08 16.01
N ASN A 161 30.58 6.53 15.44
CA ASN A 161 31.08 5.16 15.66
C ASN A 161 30.32 3.93 15.09
N ASP A 162 30.93 3.41 14.02
CA ASP A 162 31.39 2.02 13.81
C ASP A 162 30.40 0.82 13.88
N GLY A 163 30.44 -0.01 12.82
CA GLY A 163 29.66 -1.26 12.73
C GLY A 163 29.10 -1.59 11.35
N SER A 164 29.98 -1.83 10.37
CA SER A 164 29.79 -2.78 9.25
C SER A 164 28.37 -3.27 8.90
N GLN A 165 27.70 -2.71 7.89
CA GLN A 165 26.78 -3.46 7.01
C GLN A 165 26.74 -2.85 5.59
N LYS A 166 26.82 -3.76 4.62
CA LYS A 166 26.83 -3.56 3.15
C LYS A 166 25.84 -2.49 2.67
N SER A 167 26.38 -1.45 2.03
CA SER A 167 25.64 -0.49 1.24
C SER A 167 25.40 -1.03 -0.17
N ASP A 168 24.22 -1.60 -0.42
CA ASP A 168 23.69 -1.70 -1.79
C ASP A 168 23.12 -0.33 -2.18
N ASN A 169 24.02 0.60 -2.48
CA ASN A 169 23.70 1.85 -3.18
C ASN A 169 23.28 1.47 -4.60
N ILE A 170 21.98 1.29 -4.83
CA ILE A 170 21.42 1.19 -6.17
C ILE A 170 21.57 2.58 -6.81
N PRO A 171 22.42 2.77 -7.83
CA PRO A 171 22.49 4.04 -8.57
C PRO A 171 21.12 4.33 -9.21
N PRO A 172 20.77 5.58 -9.56
CA PRO A 172 19.55 5.85 -10.30
C PRO A 172 19.68 5.29 -11.72
N LEU A 173 19.44 3.99 -11.87
CA LEU A 173 19.60 3.25 -13.11
C LEU A 173 18.26 3.25 -13.86
N THR A 174 17.98 4.30 -14.62
CA THR A 174 17.20 4.16 -15.86
C THR A 174 17.54 5.28 -16.85
N VAL A 175 18.80 5.33 -17.30
CA VAL A 175 19.13 5.96 -18.58
C VAL A 175 18.72 4.96 -19.66
N THR A 176 17.46 5.02 -20.11
CA THR A 176 17.00 4.22 -21.24
C THR A 176 17.56 4.84 -22.52
N GLY A 177 18.63 4.24 -23.04
CA GLY A 177 19.32 4.66 -24.26
C GLY A 177 18.36 4.88 -25.43
N SER A 178 18.49 6.04 -26.06
CA SER A 178 17.59 6.55 -27.08
C SER A 178 18.12 6.24 -28.49
N VAL A 179 17.54 5.23 -29.14
CA VAL A 179 17.85 4.96 -30.56
C VAL A 179 17.01 5.82 -31.51
N MET A 180 15.87 6.36 -31.04
CA MET A 180 14.93 7.15 -31.85
C MET A 180 14.80 8.64 -31.43
N LEU A 181 15.48 9.07 -30.36
CA LEU A 181 15.36 10.46 -29.89
C LEU A 181 16.38 11.37 -30.55
N SER A 182 16.07 12.66 -30.55
CA SER A 182 17.05 13.68 -30.89
C SER A 182 18.22 13.63 -29.90
N PRO A 183 19.48 13.70 -30.37
CA PRO A 183 20.64 13.74 -29.49
C PRO A 183 20.48 14.82 -28.39
N GLY A 184 20.77 14.45 -27.15
CA GLY A 184 20.66 15.37 -26.00
C GLY A 184 19.29 15.39 -25.31
N MET A 185 18.31 14.64 -25.80
CA MET A 185 16.99 14.55 -25.18
C MET A 185 16.77 13.24 -24.40
N LYS A 186 15.76 13.24 -23.51
CA LYS A 186 15.30 12.10 -22.70
C LYS A 186 13.78 12.08 -22.64
N TRP A 187 13.21 10.91 -22.44
CA TRP A 187 11.78 10.78 -22.19
C TRP A 187 11.41 11.19 -20.77
N ALA A 188 10.33 11.93 -20.62
CA ALA A 188 9.71 12.30 -19.35
C ALA A 188 8.20 12.02 -19.41
N VAL A 189 7.63 11.64 -18.27
CA VAL A 189 6.17 11.49 -18.14
C VAL A 189 5.60 12.78 -17.61
N VAL A 190 4.56 13.30 -18.25
CA VAL A 190 3.83 14.49 -17.81
C VAL A 190 2.34 14.16 -17.73
N ASN A 191 1.69 14.68 -16.70
CA ASN A 191 0.24 14.71 -16.60
C ASN A 191 -0.28 15.96 -17.30
N LEU A 192 -1.12 15.81 -18.31
CA LEU A 192 -1.68 16.90 -19.10
C LEU A 192 -3.21 16.93 -18.97
N PRO A 193 -3.84 18.11 -19.11
CA PRO A 193 -5.30 18.18 -19.19
C PRO A 193 -5.83 17.39 -20.41
N PRO A 194 -7.10 16.94 -20.35
CA PRO A 194 -7.70 16.21 -21.46
C PRO A 194 -7.69 17.06 -22.74
N GLY A 195 -7.29 16.46 -23.86
CA GLY A 195 -7.24 17.11 -25.18
C GLY A 195 -5.89 17.72 -25.55
N GLU A 196 -5.08 18.14 -24.58
CA GLU A 196 -3.73 18.66 -24.88
C GLU A 196 -2.77 17.50 -25.21
N THR A 197 -1.99 17.67 -26.28
CA THR A 197 -0.96 16.70 -26.71
C THR A 197 0.43 17.11 -26.28
N GLU A 198 0.68 18.41 -26.24
CA GLU A 198 1.96 19.00 -25.83
C GLU A 198 1.74 19.88 -24.59
N PRO A 199 2.67 19.86 -23.62
CA PRO A 199 2.64 20.76 -22.48
C PRO A 199 2.83 22.21 -22.95
N LYS A 200 1.98 23.12 -22.47
CA LYS A 200 2.22 24.58 -22.61
C LYS A 200 3.52 25.00 -21.93
N GLU A 201 3.75 24.47 -20.73
CA GLU A 201 4.96 24.70 -19.94
C GLU A 201 5.42 23.38 -19.32
N ILE A 202 6.69 23.04 -19.49
CA ILE A 202 7.27 21.85 -18.88
C ILE A 202 7.74 22.24 -17.48
N PRO A 203 7.16 21.69 -16.39
CA PRO A 203 7.57 22.04 -15.05
C PRO A 203 9.04 21.66 -14.84
N ARG A 204 9.81 22.61 -14.32
CA ARG A 204 11.21 22.42 -13.89
C ARG A 204 11.23 22.67 -12.37
N PRO A 205 11.54 21.65 -11.54
CA PRO A 205 11.98 20.30 -11.88
C PRO A 205 10.85 19.38 -12.37
N LEU A 206 11.19 18.38 -13.19
CA LEU A 206 10.24 17.37 -13.65
C LEU A 206 9.77 16.49 -12.49
N LYS A 207 8.46 16.49 -12.26
CA LYS A 207 7.83 15.66 -11.24
C LYS A 207 7.91 14.18 -11.61
N ARG A 208 8.36 13.35 -10.68
CA ARG A 208 8.33 11.88 -10.83
C ARG A 208 7.05 11.36 -10.21
N TYR A 209 6.23 10.70 -11.03
CA TYR A 209 4.98 10.11 -10.55
C TYR A 209 5.20 8.72 -9.95
N LYS A 210 4.53 8.42 -8.85
CA LYS A 210 4.66 7.15 -8.13
C LYS A 210 4.12 5.98 -8.94
N ASP A 211 4.90 4.90 -9.01
CA ASP A 211 4.59 3.65 -9.74
C ASP A 211 4.37 3.81 -11.26
N VAL A 212 4.66 4.99 -11.81
CA VAL A 212 4.65 5.25 -13.25
C VAL A 212 6.08 5.20 -13.78
N ARG A 213 6.33 4.34 -14.77
CA ARG A 213 7.67 4.17 -15.37
C ARG A 213 7.60 4.02 -16.87
N LEU A 214 8.71 4.32 -17.52
CA LEU A 214 8.92 4.12 -18.95
C LEU A 214 9.63 2.80 -19.19
N VAL A 215 9.22 2.08 -20.22
CA VAL A 215 9.76 0.79 -20.65
C VAL A 215 10.04 0.85 -22.15
N ARG A 216 11.07 0.14 -22.64
CA ARG A 216 11.39 0.04 -24.09
C ARG A 216 11.46 1.42 -24.78
N GLY A 217 12.27 2.32 -24.24
CA GLY A 217 12.43 3.68 -24.78
C GLY A 217 11.34 4.64 -24.30
N GLY A 218 10.09 4.49 -24.75
CA GLY A 218 9.02 5.46 -24.52
C GLY A 218 7.65 4.89 -24.17
N VAL A 219 7.55 3.60 -23.86
CA VAL A 219 6.26 2.97 -23.54
C VAL A 219 5.92 3.19 -22.07
N LEU A 220 4.80 3.85 -21.82
CA LEU A 220 4.28 4.13 -20.49
C LEU A 220 3.76 2.84 -19.83
N ARG A 221 4.19 2.60 -18.59
CA ARG A 221 3.74 1.47 -17.79
C ARG A 221 3.43 1.92 -16.36
N ALA A 222 2.19 1.73 -15.95
CA ALA A 222 1.77 1.90 -14.56
C ALA A 222 0.63 0.92 -14.23
N PRO A 223 0.40 0.59 -12.95
CA PRO A 223 -0.81 -0.11 -12.54
C PRO A 223 -2.06 0.70 -12.94
N TYR A 224 -3.14 0.03 -13.33
CA TYR A 224 -4.43 0.65 -13.72
C TYR A 224 -4.39 1.57 -14.95
N LEU A 225 -3.27 1.66 -15.66
CA LEU A 225 -3.13 2.45 -16.88
C LEU A 225 -3.90 1.83 -18.03
N LYS A 226 -4.83 2.59 -18.62
CA LYS A 226 -5.47 2.29 -19.89
C LYS A 226 -4.72 3.03 -21.01
N VAL A 227 -3.91 2.32 -21.77
CA VAL A 227 -3.16 2.91 -22.90
C VAL A 227 -4.12 3.42 -23.97
N LEU A 228 -3.86 4.61 -24.50
CA LEU A 228 -4.64 5.21 -25.58
C LEU A 228 -4.27 4.57 -26.92
N LYS A 229 -5.30 4.11 -27.66
CA LYS A 229 -5.12 3.53 -29.00
C LYS A 229 -4.48 4.56 -29.95
N GLY A 230 -3.56 4.11 -30.80
CA GLY A 230 -2.89 4.97 -31.79
C GLY A 230 -1.64 5.71 -31.29
N THR A 231 -1.29 5.63 -30.00
CA THR A 231 -0.14 6.37 -29.43
C THR A 231 1.11 5.51 -29.20
N ASN A 232 1.18 4.28 -29.74
CA ASN A 232 2.32 3.36 -29.52
C ASN A 232 2.69 3.15 -28.03
N GLY A 233 1.76 3.39 -27.11
CA GLY A 233 2.00 3.29 -25.67
C GLY A 233 2.60 4.55 -25.02
N THR A 234 2.74 5.66 -25.74
CA THR A 234 3.26 6.92 -25.17
C THR A 234 2.19 7.71 -24.42
N ALA A 235 0.91 7.41 -24.60
CA ALA A 235 -0.17 8.05 -23.86
C ALA A 235 -1.13 7.05 -23.24
N GLY A 236 -1.70 7.41 -22.09
CA GLY A 236 -2.66 6.56 -21.39
C GLY A 236 -3.46 7.35 -20.37
N THR A 237 -4.55 6.76 -19.91
CA THR A 237 -5.41 7.33 -18.89
C THR A 237 -5.44 6.46 -17.65
N ILE A 238 -5.49 7.11 -16.48
CA ILE A 238 -5.70 6.44 -15.20
C ILE A 238 -6.99 7.00 -14.62
N GLN A 239 -7.97 6.12 -14.46
CA GLN A 239 -9.28 6.43 -13.90
C GLN A 239 -9.31 5.99 -12.44
N VAL A 240 -9.92 6.81 -11.58
CA VAL A 240 -10.21 6.45 -10.19
C VAL A 240 -11.06 5.17 -10.14
N GLN A 241 -10.54 4.15 -9.47
CA GLN A 241 -11.20 2.85 -9.26
C GLN A 241 -11.16 2.49 -7.77
N GLU A 242 -12.15 1.70 -7.33
CA GLU A 242 -12.17 1.20 -5.97
C GLU A 242 -10.95 0.28 -5.71
N GLY A 243 -10.29 0.48 -4.57
CA GLY A 243 -9.19 -0.36 -4.12
C GLY A 243 -7.88 -0.20 -4.89
N MET A 244 -7.70 0.90 -5.64
CA MET A 244 -6.41 1.24 -6.27
C MET A 244 -5.26 1.31 -5.27
N TRP A 245 -5.55 1.74 -4.05
CA TRP A 245 -4.59 1.86 -2.94
C TRP A 245 -4.82 0.77 -1.90
N GLU A 246 -5.58 -0.28 -2.21
CA GLU A 246 -5.87 -1.32 -1.22
C GLU A 246 -4.66 -2.21 -0.94
N ASP A 247 -4.27 -2.28 0.33
CA ASP A 247 -3.40 -3.36 0.80
C ASP A 247 -4.24 -4.66 0.84
N ARG A 248 -4.20 -5.47 -0.23
CA ARG A 248 -5.02 -6.69 -0.36
C ARG A 248 -4.77 -7.66 0.79
N ARG A 249 -5.85 -8.22 1.34
CA ARG A 249 -5.76 -9.28 2.35
C ARG A 249 -5.59 -10.63 1.66
N GLY A 250 -4.62 -11.42 2.12
CA GLY A 250 -4.52 -12.81 1.68
C GLY A 250 -5.82 -13.57 1.99
N HIS A 251 -6.34 -14.27 1.01
CA HIS A 251 -7.45 -15.20 1.17
C HIS A 251 -6.96 -16.63 0.92
N LYS A 252 -7.65 -17.60 1.50
CA LYS A 252 -7.32 -19.02 1.29
C LYS A 252 -7.85 -19.46 -0.08
N ILE A 253 -7.02 -20.11 -0.89
CA ILE A 253 -7.42 -20.76 -2.14
C ILE A 253 -7.87 -22.18 -1.79
N ASP A 254 -9.06 -22.61 -2.25
CA ASP A 254 -9.63 -23.96 -2.02
C ASP A 254 -9.59 -24.41 -0.53
N GLY A 255 -9.91 -23.53 0.42
CA GLY A 255 -9.88 -23.85 1.86
C GLY A 255 -8.48 -23.81 2.51
N GLY A 256 -7.45 -23.53 1.73
CA GLY A 256 -6.05 -23.55 2.14
C GLY A 256 -5.43 -24.95 2.00
N GLU A 257 -4.11 -25.02 2.14
CA GLU A 257 -3.30 -26.21 1.86
C GLU A 257 -3.87 -27.51 2.48
N ARG A 258 -4.22 -27.50 3.77
CA ARG A 258 -4.70 -28.69 4.50
C ARG A 258 -6.02 -29.28 3.97
N ARG A 259 -6.93 -28.45 3.48
CA ARG A 259 -8.27 -28.89 3.05
C ARG A 259 -8.43 -28.92 1.52
N GLN A 260 -7.40 -28.53 0.78
CA GLN A 260 -7.50 -28.39 -0.68
C GLN A 260 -7.95 -29.68 -1.36
N VAL A 261 -7.42 -30.83 -0.93
CA VAL A 261 -7.80 -32.15 -1.48
C VAL A 261 -9.25 -32.47 -1.17
N GLU A 262 -9.68 -32.31 0.09
CA GLU A 262 -11.05 -32.55 0.54
C GLU A 262 -12.05 -31.66 -0.20
N VAL A 263 -11.78 -30.35 -0.27
CA VAL A 263 -12.64 -29.36 -0.95
C VAL A 263 -12.77 -29.70 -2.43
N ARG A 264 -11.67 -30.07 -3.10
CA ARG A 264 -11.69 -30.48 -4.52
C ARG A 264 -12.42 -31.79 -4.73
N ALA A 265 -12.24 -32.77 -3.85
CA ALA A 265 -12.94 -34.05 -3.92
C ALA A 265 -14.46 -33.85 -3.74
N LYS A 266 -14.86 -33.04 -2.75
CA LYS A 266 -16.26 -32.69 -2.51
C LYS A 266 -16.88 -31.96 -3.71
N ARG A 267 -16.22 -30.94 -4.24
CA ARG A 267 -16.66 -30.21 -5.45
C ARG A 267 -16.85 -31.15 -6.64
N LYS A 268 -15.88 -32.04 -6.91
CA LYS A 268 -16.00 -33.05 -7.98
C LYS A 268 -17.18 -34.00 -7.78
N SER A 269 -17.44 -34.42 -6.54
CA SER A 269 -18.57 -35.29 -6.24
C SER A 269 -19.92 -34.60 -6.45
N GLU A 270 -20.02 -33.31 -6.11
CA GLU A 270 -21.21 -32.48 -6.34
C GLU A 270 -21.44 -32.20 -7.83
N GLU A 271 -20.36 -31.92 -8.58
CA GLU A 271 -20.41 -31.77 -10.04
C GLU A 271 -20.90 -33.05 -10.72
N ARG A 272 -20.41 -34.24 -10.30
CA ARG A 272 -20.90 -35.53 -10.80
C ARG A 272 -22.39 -35.74 -10.50
N LYS A 273 -22.83 -35.40 -9.28
CA LYS A 273 -24.25 -35.50 -8.90
C LYS A 273 -25.15 -34.55 -9.69
N LYS A 274 -24.65 -33.37 -10.06
CA LYS A 274 -25.40 -32.38 -10.84
C LYS A 274 -25.46 -32.72 -12.34
N ALA A 275 -24.50 -33.50 -12.83
CA ALA A 275 -24.44 -33.93 -14.23
C ALA A 275 -25.28 -35.19 -14.52
N MET A 276 -25.70 -35.92 -13.49
CA MET A 276 -26.68 -37.01 -13.58
C MET A 276 -28.10 -36.45 -13.47
#